data_AF-A0A8J7B8M2-F1
#
_entry.id   AF-A0A8J7B8M2-F1
#
_cell.length_a   1.000
_cell.length_b   1.000
_cell.length_c   1.000
_cell.angle_alpha   90.00
_cell.angle_beta   90.00
_cell.angle_gamma   90.00
#
_symmetry.space_group_name_H-M   'P 1'
#
loop_
_entity.id
_entity.type
_entity.pdbx_description
1 polymer ?
#
loop_
_entity_poly.entity_id
_entity_poly.type
_entity_poly.pdbx_seq_one_letter_code
_entity_poly.pdbx_strand_id
1 'polypeptide(L)'
;MASQRDFEQVTGFAAGSARTDTLMNAGMQLALRAAQLGQNSPHQAAKWEQIVALWEDAVTQVEQAGLADPGYVASRSLLADYKKNLAIVRIRLEAERDSAAALEAAQRTTRSFLASAPRENFSTNRGYLLSELQGIRDQLGKVQPGTTAYAEAQALSQSAQKKLQQLQP
;
A
#
# COMPACT_ATOMS: atom_id res chain seq x y z
N MET A 1 0.43 -49.52 -31.96
CA MET A 1 -0.09 -48.14 -32.12
C MET A 1 -0.94 -47.67 -30.95
N ALA A 2 -1.77 -48.50 -30.29
CA ALA A 2 -2.51 -48.10 -29.09
C ALA A 2 -1.61 -47.78 -27.88
N SER A 3 -0.71 -48.69 -27.52
CA SER A 3 0.17 -48.57 -26.34
C SER A 3 1.15 -47.37 -26.37
N GLN A 4 1.49 -46.87 -27.55
CA GLN A 4 2.38 -45.71 -27.69
C GLN A 4 1.65 -44.39 -27.42
N ARG A 5 0.40 -44.28 -27.87
CA ARG A 5 -0.46 -43.12 -27.57
C ARG A 5 -0.80 -43.05 -26.09
N ASP A 6 -1.10 -44.20 -25.48
CA ASP A 6 -1.40 -44.27 -24.04
C ASP A 6 -0.18 -43.85 -23.19
N PHE A 7 1.03 -44.25 -23.61
CA PHE A 7 2.27 -43.83 -22.94
C PHE A 7 2.56 -42.33 -23.11
N GLU A 8 2.40 -41.78 -24.31
CA GLU A 8 2.55 -40.34 -24.57
C GLU A 8 1.55 -39.50 -23.75
N GLN A 9 0.32 -39.98 -23.59
CA GLN A 9 -0.71 -39.31 -22.80
C GLN A 9 -0.39 -39.33 -21.30
N VAL A 10 0.06 -40.47 -20.76
CA VAL A 10 0.45 -40.58 -19.34
C VAL A 10 1.70 -39.77 -19.02
N THR A 11 2.71 -39.80 -19.90
CA THR A 11 3.94 -39.01 -19.72
C THR A 11 3.68 -37.51 -19.83
N GLY A 12 2.84 -37.08 -20.77
CA GLY A 12 2.39 -35.68 -20.88
C GLY A 12 1.61 -35.20 -19.65
N PHE A 13 0.73 -36.04 -19.10
CA PHE A 13 -0.03 -35.74 -17.88
C PHE A 13 0.88 -35.60 -16.65
N ALA A 14 1.88 -36.48 -16.50
CA ALA A 14 2.85 -36.42 -15.42
C ALA A 14 3.75 -35.17 -15.54
N ALA A 15 4.21 -34.84 -16.74
CA ALA A 15 5.02 -33.64 -16.99
C ALA A 15 4.23 -32.33 -16.74
N GLY A 16 2.97 -32.26 -17.16
CA GLY A 16 2.08 -31.11 -16.90
C GLY A 16 1.78 -30.89 -15.42
N SER A 17 1.57 -31.98 -14.67
CA SER A 17 1.42 -31.95 -13.21
C SER A 17 2.67 -31.38 -12.53
N ALA A 18 3.84 -31.97 -12.81
CA ALA A 18 5.11 -31.54 -12.20
C ALA A 18 5.45 -30.07 -12.50
N ARG A 19 5.16 -29.61 -13.72
CA ARG A 19 5.34 -28.20 -14.11
C ARG A 19 4.42 -27.28 -13.31
N THR A 20 3.13 -27.61 -13.22
CA THR A 20 2.16 -26.79 -12.48
C THR A 20 2.48 -26.72 -10.99
N ASP A 21 2.87 -27.85 -10.40
CA ASP A 21 3.29 -27.89 -8.99
C ASP A 21 4.52 -27.00 -8.74
N THR A 22 5.48 -27.02 -9.66
CA THR A 22 6.66 -26.15 -9.58
C THR A 22 6.28 -24.67 -9.62
N LEU A 23 5.41 -24.26 -10.54
CA LEU A 23 4.91 -22.89 -10.67
C LEU A 23 4.14 -22.44 -9.42
N MET A 24 3.27 -23.31 -8.90
CA MET A 24 2.52 -23.04 -7.67
C MET A 24 3.43 -22.89 -6.45
N ASN A 25 4.43 -23.77 -6.31
CA ASN A 25 5.39 -23.70 -5.20
C ASN A 25 6.24 -22.42 -5.27
N ALA A 26 6.71 -22.03 -6.46
CA ALA A 26 7.44 -20.77 -6.64
C ALA A 26 6.58 -19.56 -6.26
N GLY A 27 5.33 -19.52 -6.72
CA GLY A 27 4.37 -18.48 -6.34
C GLY A 27 4.11 -18.44 -4.83
N MET A 28 3.99 -19.60 -4.19
CA MET A 28 3.80 -19.72 -2.74
C MET A 28 4.95 -19.15 -1.93
N GLN A 29 6.20 -19.39 -2.33
CA GLN A 29 7.36 -18.83 -1.64
C GLN A 29 7.39 -17.30 -1.70
N LEU A 30 7.08 -16.74 -2.88
CA LEU A 30 6.99 -15.28 -3.08
C LEU A 30 5.85 -14.67 -2.25
N ALA A 31 4.67 -15.29 -2.28
CA ALA A 31 3.50 -14.89 -1.49
C ALA A 31 3.78 -14.92 0.02
N LEU A 32 4.45 -15.97 0.51
CA LEU A 32 4.86 -16.09 1.91
C LEU A 32 5.83 -14.97 2.30
N ARG A 33 6.81 -14.66 1.44
CA ARG A 33 7.75 -13.56 1.68
C ARG A 33 7.03 -12.21 1.72
N ALA A 34 6.09 -11.98 0.80
CA ALA A 34 5.27 -10.78 0.78
C ALA A 34 4.45 -10.64 2.08
N ALA A 35 3.79 -11.72 2.50
CA ALA A 35 3.01 -11.76 3.73
C ALA A 35 3.87 -11.48 4.97
N GLN A 36 5.06 -12.06 5.06
CA GLN A 36 6.02 -11.80 6.15
C GLN A 36 6.46 -10.33 6.19
N LEU A 37 6.81 -9.75 5.03
CA LEU A 37 7.21 -8.34 4.96
C LEU A 37 6.07 -7.38 5.32
N GLY A 38 4.83 -7.77 5.06
CA GLY A 38 3.63 -6.99 5.40
C GLY A 38 3.28 -6.95 6.90
N GLN A 39 3.85 -7.85 7.71
CA GLN A 39 3.62 -7.87 9.16
C GLN A 39 4.13 -6.59 9.85
N ASN A 40 3.59 -6.27 11.02
CA ASN A 40 4.00 -5.14 11.85
C ASN A 40 3.90 -3.77 11.14
N SER A 41 2.78 -3.53 10.43
CA SER A 41 2.45 -2.21 9.86
C SER A 41 2.29 -1.14 10.96
N PRO A 42 2.49 0.17 10.67
CA PRO A 42 2.63 0.79 9.35
C PRO A 42 4.04 0.69 8.74
N HIS A 43 4.14 0.72 7.41
CA HIS A 43 5.40 0.71 6.66
C HIS A 43 5.47 1.91 5.71
N GLN A 44 6.69 2.37 5.41
CA GLN A 44 6.92 3.38 4.38
C GLN A 44 6.54 2.86 2.98
N ALA A 45 6.22 3.79 2.07
CA ALA A 45 5.82 3.48 0.69
C ALA A 45 6.80 2.53 -0.02
N ALA A 46 8.11 2.75 0.11
CA ALA A 46 9.13 1.91 -0.51
C ALA A 46 9.04 0.43 -0.09
N LYS A 47 8.63 0.15 1.15
CA LYS A 47 8.44 -1.23 1.62
C LYS A 47 7.13 -1.82 1.11
N TRP A 48 6.07 -1.02 0.99
CA TRP A 48 4.84 -1.47 0.34
C TRP A 48 5.05 -1.79 -1.14
N GLU A 49 5.86 -1.01 -1.86
CA GLU A 49 6.27 -1.30 -3.25
C GLU A 49 6.97 -2.65 -3.39
N GLN A 50 7.88 -2.99 -2.47
CA GLN A 50 8.53 -4.30 -2.45
C GLN A 50 7.53 -5.44 -2.22
N ILE A 51 6.54 -5.23 -1.35
CA ILE A 51 5.49 -6.23 -1.09
C ILE A 51 4.59 -6.38 -2.33
N VAL A 52 4.26 -5.28 -3.02
CA VAL A 52 3.53 -5.31 -4.30
C VAL A 52 4.28 -6.15 -5.34
N ALA A 53 5.58 -5.89 -5.53
CA ALA A 53 6.40 -6.62 -6.50
C ALA A 53 6.40 -8.13 -6.22
N LEU A 54 6.54 -8.54 -4.96
CA LEU A 54 6.49 -9.97 -4.60
C LEU A 54 5.13 -10.63 -4.89
N TRP A 55 4.03 -9.91 -4.66
CA TRP A 55 2.70 -10.43 -5.02
C TRP A 55 2.50 -10.49 -6.54
N GLU A 56 3.02 -9.52 -7.30
CA GLU A 56 2.99 -9.53 -8.77
C GLU A 56 3.79 -10.71 -9.34
N ASP A 57 4.98 -10.96 -8.79
CA ASP A 57 5.80 -12.11 -9.17
C ASP A 57 5.08 -13.41 -8.83
N ALA A 58 4.46 -13.52 -7.64
CA ALA A 58 3.69 -14.69 -7.24
C ALA A 58 2.52 -14.98 -8.20
N VAL A 59 1.77 -13.93 -8.57
CA VAL A 59 0.70 -13.99 -9.58
C VAL A 59 1.26 -14.46 -10.91
N THR A 60 2.37 -13.88 -11.37
CA THR A 60 3.00 -14.20 -12.66
C THR A 60 3.45 -15.67 -12.73
N GLN A 61 3.96 -16.24 -11.64
CA GLN A 61 4.32 -17.66 -11.60
C GLN A 61 3.09 -18.55 -11.76
N VAL A 62 2.05 -18.32 -10.95
CA VAL A 62 0.86 -19.19 -10.92
C VAL A 62 0.01 -19.05 -12.19
N GLU A 63 0.03 -17.89 -12.85
CA GLU A 63 -0.70 -17.65 -14.10
C GLU A 63 -0.22 -18.48 -15.28
N GLN A 64 1.02 -18.97 -15.25
CA GLN A 64 1.63 -19.77 -16.31
C GLN A 64 1.12 -21.22 -16.36
N ALA A 65 0.36 -21.68 -15.36
CA ALA A 65 -0.24 -23.01 -15.36
C ALA A 65 -1.23 -23.14 -16.53
N GLY A 66 -1.04 -24.18 -17.36
CA GLY A 66 -1.81 -24.41 -18.56
C GLY A 66 -3.20 -24.96 -18.28
N LEU A 67 -4.17 -24.66 -19.17
CA LEU A 67 -5.55 -25.16 -19.10
C LEU A 67 -5.65 -26.69 -19.10
N ALA A 68 -4.70 -27.37 -19.75
CA ALA A 68 -4.64 -28.82 -19.86
C ALA A 68 -3.91 -29.48 -18.67
N ASP A 69 -3.30 -28.68 -17.79
CA ASP A 69 -2.53 -29.22 -16.68
C ASP A 69 -3.46 -29.70 -15.56
N PRO A 70 -3.19 -30.87 -14.94
CA PRO A 70 -4.06 -31.41 -13.89
C PRO A 70 -4.22 -30.50 -12.66
N GLY A 71 -3.24 -29.62 -12.41
CA GLY A 71 -3.27 -28.62 -11.34
C GLY A 71 -3.97 -27.30 -11.70
N TYR A 72 -4.57 -27.16 -12.88
CA TYR A 72 -5.13 -25.89 -13.36
C TYR A 72 -6.19 -25.29 -12.41
N VAL A 73 -7.11 -26.10 -11.90
CA VAL A 73 -8.16 -25.59 -11.00
C VAL A 73 -7.56 -25.06 -9.69
N ALA A 74 -6.58 -25.79 -9.13
CA ALA A 74 -5.89 -25.38 -7.93
C ALA A 74 -5.09 -24.09 -8.13
N SER A 75 -4.38 -23.96 -9.27
CA SER A 75 -3.64 -22.74 -9.61
C SER A 75 -4.57 -21.53 -9.79
N ARG A 76 -5.75 -21.71 -10.39
CA ARG A 76 -6.75 -20.63 -10.51
C ARG A 76 -7.34 -20.19 -9.19
N SER A 77 -7.56 -21.11 -8.25
CA SER A 77 -7.98 -20.75 -6.89
C SER A 77 -6.91 -19.91 -6.19
N LEU A 78 -5.65 -20.37 -6.24
CA LEU A 78 -4.52 -19.67 -5.63
C LEU A 78 -4.30 -18.27 -6.24
N LEU A 79 -4.48 -18.17 -7.55
CA LEU A 79 -4.38 -16.91 -8.28
C LEU A 79 -5.41 -15.87 -7.82
N ALA A 80 -6.64 -16.30 -7.53
CA ALA A 80 -7.68 -15.40 -7.01
C ALA A 80 -7.28 -14.81 -5.65
N ASP A 81 -6.74 -15.64 -4.76
CA ASP A 81 -6.24 -15.21 -3.46
C ASP A 81 -5.07 -14.24 -3.58
N TYR A 82 -4.13 -14.51 -4.49
CA TYR A 82 -2.96 -13.65 -4.69
C TYR A 82 -3.36 -12.29 -5.27
N LYS A 83 -4.29 -12.27 -6.24
CA LYS A 83 -4.82 -11.01 -6.80
C LYS A 83 -5.55 -10.18 -5.75
N LYS A 84 -6.32 -10.82 -4.87
CA LYS A 84 -6.98 -10.16 -3.74
C LYS A 84 -5.94 -9.52 -2.81
N ASN A 85 -4.90 -10.26 -2.43
CA ASN A 85 -3.84 -9.73 -1.56
C ASN A 85 -3.05 -8.60 -2.23
N LEU A 86 -2.72 -8.72 -3.51
CA LEU A 86 -2.09 -7.67 -4.30
C LEU A 86 -2.93 -6.38 -4.29
N ALA A 87 -4.25 -6.48 -4.51
CA ALA A 87 -5.14 -5.33 -4.47
C ALA A 87 -5.13 -4.64 -3.10
N ILE A 88 -5.19 -5.42 -2.02
CA ILE A 88 -5.13 -4.90 -0.63
C ILE A 88 -3.81 -4.14 -0.40
N VAL A 89 -2.69 -4.69 -0.83
CA VAL A 89 -1.36 -4.07 -0.64
C VAL A 89 -1.22 -2.80 -1.48
N ARG A 90 -1.74 -2.78 -2.72
CA ARG A 90 -1.76 -1.57 -3.56
C ARG A 90 -2.58 -0.45 -2.93
N ILE A 91 -3.73 -0.75 -2.34
CA ILE A 91 -4.54 0.24 -1.60
C ILE A 91 -3.74 0.82 -0.43
N ARG A 92 -3.00 -0.03 0.30
CA ARG A 92 -2.14 0.44 1.41
C ARG A 92 -0.98 1.32 0.94
N LEU A 93 -0.37 0.98 -0.19
CA LEU A 93 0.67 1.80 -0.81
C LEU A 93 0.14 3.19 -1.17
N GLU A 94 -1.03 3.25 -1.82
CA GLU A 94 -1.67 4.51 -2.19
C GLU A 94 -1.96 5.35 -0.94
N ALA A 95 -2.61 4.74 0.08
CA ALA A 95 -2.92 5.42 1.33
C ALA A 95 -1.68 5.98 2.03
N GLU A 96 -0.57 5.23 2.02
CA GLU A 96 0.71 5.67 2.59
C GLU A 96 1.30 6.87 1.82
N ARG A 97 1.30 6.82 0.48
CA ARG A 97 1.79 7.91 -0.36
C ARG A 97 0.96 9.19 -0.20
N ASP A 98 -0.36 9.06 -0.24
CA ASP A 98 -1.28 10.18 -0.08
C ASP A 98 -1.14 10.82 1.31
N SER A 99 -1.03 9.99 2.34
CA SER A 99 -0.85 10.44 3.72
C SER A 99 0.49 11.14 3.93
N ALA A 100 1.57 10.62 3.36
CA ALA A 100 2.88 11.27 3.40
C ALA A 100 2.86 12.62 2.67
N ALA A 101 2.25 12.70 1.49
CA ALA A 101 2.13 13.95 0.73
C ALA A 101 1.29 15.00 1.47
N ALA A 102 0.18 14.58 2.09
CA ALA A 102 -0.69 15.45 2.88
C ALA A 102 0.04 16.00 4.12
N LEU A 103 0.80 15.16 4.83
CA LEU A 103 1.63 15.59 5.96
C LEU A 103 2.70 16.58 5.51
N GLU A 104 3.42 16.30 4.42
CA GLU A 104 4.44 17.20 3.89
C GLU A 104 3.84 18.56 3.50
N ALA A 105 2.67 18.57 2.86
CA ALA A 105 1.95 19.79 2.53
C ALA A 105 1.61 20.59 3.80
N ALA A 106 1.06 19.94 4.83
CA ALA A 106 0.76 20.58 6.12
C ALA A 106 2.02 21.16 6.79
N GLN A 107 3.14 20.44 6.75
CA GLN A 107 4.42 20.91 7.28
C GLN A 107 4.98 22.11 6.50
N ARG A 108 4.79 22.17 5.17
CA ARG A 108 5.18 23.34 4.37
C ARG A 108 4.35 24.56 4.74
N THR A 109 3.03 24.41 4.83
CA THR A 109 2.14 25.50 5.28
C THR A 109 2.49 25.95 6.69
N THR A 110 2.76 25.01 7.61
CA THR A 110 3.20 25.34 8.98
C THR A 110 4.49 26.16 9.00
N ARG A 111 5.48 25.81 8.17
CA ARG A 111 6.74 26.59 8.06
C ARG A 111 6.49 28.00 7.54
N SER A 112 5.64 28.15 6.51
CA SER A 112 5.23 29.47 5.98
C SER A 112 4.50 30.31 7.03
N PHE A 113 3.58 29.68 7.77
CA PHE A 113 2.85 30.31 8.88
C PHE A 113 3.79 30.81 9.98
N LEU A 114 4.77 30.00 10.39
CA LEU A 114 5.74 30.40 11.42
C LEU A 114 6.67 31.52 10.93
N ALA A 115 7.01 31.55 9.65
CA ALA A 115 7.83 32.62 9.05
C ALA A 115 7.06 33.94 8.89
N SER A 116 5.73 33.89 8.71
CA SER A 116 4.85 35.05 8.52
C SER A 116 4.21 35.57 9.80
N ALA A 117 4.37 34.86 10.92
CA ALA A 117 3.88 35.30 12.23
C ALA A 117 4.54 36.65 12.61
N PRO A 118 3.78 37.75 12.74
CA PRO A 118 4.33 39.07 13.03
C PRO A 118 5.00 39.07 14.41
N ARG A 119 6.23 39.57 14.52
CA ARG A 119 6.86 39.80 15.83
C ARG A 119 6.13 40.87 16.65
N GLU A 120 5.35 41.76 16.03
CA GLU A 120 4.74 42.90 16.73
C GLU A 120 3.28 43.30 16.36
N ASN A 121 2.69 42.86 15.23
CA ASN A 121 1.33 43.31 14.82
C ASN A 121 0.34 42.15 14.53
N PHE A 122 -0.14 41.49 15.60
CA PHE A 122 -1.08 40.36 15.52
C PHE A 122 -2.51 40.73 15.07
N SER A 123 -2.93 41.99 15.24
CA SER A 123 -4.31 42.44 14.99
C SER A 123 -4.64 42.57 13.50
N THR A 124 -3.69 43.00 12.66
CA THR A 124 -3.91 43.24 11.22
C THR A 124 -3.93 41.95 10.40
N ASN A 125 -3.32 40.85 10.88
CA ASN A 125 -3.14 39.62 10.09
C ASN A 125 -3.98 38.42 10.58
N ARG A 126 -4.95 38.64 11.48
CA ARG A 126 -5.71 37.54 12.11
C ARG A 126 -6.48 36.67 11.12
N GLY A 127 -7.15 37.26 10.13
CA GLY A 127 -7.91 36.52 9.12
C GLY A 127 -7.04 35.59 8.28
N TYR A 128 -5.85 36.07 7.89
CA TYR A 128 -4.85 35.26 7.19
C TYR A 128 -4.36 34.09 8.07
N LEU A 129 -4.00 34.36 9.33
CA LEU A 129 -3.55 33.32 10.28
C LEU A 129 -4.62 32.24 10.51
N LEU A 130 -5.90 32.62 10.58
CA LEU A 130 -7.00 31.66 10.70
C LEU A 130 -7.14 30.79 9.45
N SER A 131 -7.01 31.38 8.26
CA SER A 131 -7.09 30.65 6.98
C SER A 131 -5.94 29.66 6.82
N GLU A 132 -4.70 30.05 7.15
CA GLU A 132 -3.53 29.14 7.11
C GLU A 132 -3.70 27.96 8.07
N LEU A 133 -4.17 28.21 9.30
CA LEU A 133 -4.41 27.14 10.28
C LEU A 133 -5.55 26.20 9.87
N GLN A 134 -6.60 26.72 9.22
CA GLN A 134 -7.64 25.89 8.60
C GLN A 134 -7.05 25.01 7.48
N GLY A 135 -6.26 25.60 6.58
CA GLY A 135 -5.58 24.86 5.51
C GLY A 135 -4.66 23.75 6.04
N ILE A 136 -3.92 24.00 7.12
CA ILE A 136 -3.12 22.98 7.82
C ILE A 136 -4.03 21.83 8.28
N ARG A 137 -5.16 22.13 8.93
CA ARG A 137 -6.10 21.11 9.41
C ARG A 137 -6.71 20.31 8.27
N ASP A 138 -7.06 20.96 7.15
CA ASP A 138 -7.65 20.28 6.00
C ASP A 138 -6.68 19.29 5.35
N GLN A 139 -5.39 19.64 5.27
CA GLN A 139 -4.37 18.69 4.80
C GLN A 139 -4.18 17.54 5.79
N LEU A 140 -4.09 17.84 7.08
CA LEU A 140 -3.93 16.81 8.12
C LEU A 140 -5.14 15.87 8.22
N GLY A 141 -6.34 16.35 7.90
CA GLY A 141 -7.55 15.53 7.83
C GLY A 141 -7.55 14.48 6.72
N LYS A 142 -6.68 14.62 5.70
CA LYS A 142 -6.51 13.64 4.62
C LYS A 142 -5.58 12.49 4.99
N VAL A 143 -4.82 12.63 6.08
CA VAL A 143 -3.88 11.60 6.53
C VAL A 143 -4.67 10.42 7.10
N GLN A 144 -4.52 9.27 6.47
CA GLN A 144 -5.33 8.08 6.78
C GLN A 144 -4.77 7.32 8.00
N PRO A 145 -5.64 6.73 8.85
CA PRO A 145 -5.21 5.82 9.92
C PRO A 145 -4.42 4.63 9.38
N GLY A 146 -3.44 4.16 10.16
CA GLY A 146 -2.63 3.00 9.80
C GLY A 146 -1.52 3.28 8.78
N THR A 147 -1.22 4.55 8.51
CA THR A 147 -0.05 5.01 7.74
C THR A 147 1.06 5.49 8.67
N THR A 148 2.28 5.61 8.17
CA THR A 148 3.41 6.10 8.99
C THR A 148 3.24 7.57 9.40
N ALA A 149 2.60 8.36 8.53
CA ALA A 149 2.34 9.78 8.75
C ALA A 149 1.28 10.07 9.82
N TYR A 150 0.45 9.08 10.18
CA TYR A 150 -0.73 9.30 11.01
C TYR A 150 -0.42 9.88 12.39
N ALA A 151 0.55 9.33 13.10
CA ALA A 151 0.87 9.77 14.46
C ALA A 151 1.34 11.23 14.50
N GLU A 152 2.21 11.61 13.57
CA GLU A 152 2.70 12.99 13.46
C GLU A 152 1.58 13.94 13.03
N ALA A 153 0.74 13.53 12.07
CA ALA A 153 -0.39 14.34 11.63
C ALA A 153 -1.38 14.65 12.76
N GLN A 154 -1.64 13.67 13.65
CA GLN A 154 -2.47 13.89 14.83
C GLN A 154 -1.84 14.90 15.80
N ALA A 155 -0.54 14.81 16.04
CA ALA A 155 0.18 15.75 16.91
C ALA A 155 0.14 17.19 16.34
N LEU A 156 0.36 17.34 15.03
CA LEU A 156 0.30 18.65 14.38
C LEU A 156 -1.13 19.22 14.37
N SER A 157 -2.13 18.37 14.17
CA SER A 157 -3.55 18.77 14.16
C SER A 157 -3.98 19.31 15.52
N GLN A 158 -3.56 18.65 16.61
CA GLN A 158 -3.79 19.14 17.97
C GLN A 158 -3.11 20.49 18.22
N SER A 159 -1.90 20.68 17.70
CA SER A 159 -1.14 21.92 17.85
C SER A 159 -1.82 23.07 17.08
N ALA A 160 -2.25 22.83 15.85
CA ALA A 160 -3.02 23.77 15.04
C ALA A 160 -4.35 24.15 15.72
N GLN A 161 -5.05 23.16 16.29
CA GLN A 161 -6.30 23.39 17.02
C GLN A 161 -6.12 24.27 18.26
N LYS A 162 -5.09 24.01 19.07
CA LYS A 162 -4.76 24.87 20.21
C LYS A 162 -4.47 26.30 19.77
N LYS A 163 -3.74 26.47 18.66
CA LYS A 163 -3.44 27.81 18.14
C LYS A 163 -4.67 28.54 17.62
N LEU A 164 -5.58 27.83 16.94
CA LEU A 164 -6.87 28.38 16.52
C LEU A 164 -7.69 28.89 17.71
N GLN A 165 -7.79 28.10 18.78
CA GLN A 165 -8.53 28.49 19.99
C GLN A 165 -7.95 29.73 20.66
N GLN A 166 -6.63 29.94 20.63
CA GLN A 166 -5.99 31.15 21.13
C GLN A 166 -6.29 32.40 20.28
N LEU A 167 -6.70 32.22 19.03
CA LEU A 167 -6.97 33.29 18.07
C LEU A 167 -8.48 33.58 17.91
N GLN A 168 -9.32 32.69 18.41
CA GLN A 168 -10.77 32.88 18.51
C GLN A 168 -11.10 33.75 19.74
N PRO A 169 -12.09 34.65 19.64
CA PRO A 169 -12.51 35.53 20.73
C PRO A 169 -13.18 34.80 21.89
#